data_AF-A0A1M3F6F5-F1
#
_entry.id   AF-A0A1M3F6F5-F1
#
_cell.length_a   1.000
_cell.length_b   1.000
_cell.length_c   1.000
_cell.angle_alpha   90.00
_cell.angle_beta   90.00
_cell.angle_gamma   90.00
#
_symmetry.space_group_name_H-M   'P 1'
#
loop_
_entity.id
_entity.type
_entity.pdbx_description
1 polymer ?
#
loop_
_entity_poly.entity_id
_entity_poly.type
_entity_poly.pdbx_seq_one_letter_code
_entity_poly.pdbx_strand_id
1 'polypeptide(L)'
;MKFDVILTNPPFQDRINRKKTPHKLWIDFTLNVFDRLLREGGSLVQVSPASFASPSNVVLDLMAKHQTHVLRLETEHHFPDIASTFSDYWIEKSPNDARPTLVSIGDEHFKVELDDRVRYLPNDLSRLSLSIHSKVMFAGGPKLPVEWDYVTAHNIRRYDNNPSLRENQDADHPYPVFHTNKSTWWSSIRQGWADHRKVMWTRSGYTKPFYDAGVLGGTDMVYYVRVATDAEGRALAHNLNSALFQYVYKTAKWSGFGNERVFAGLPQVPSDSCLTDDEMFALFSLTHEEVEYVRGTLGTRRRAAR
;
A
#
# COMPACT_ATOMS: atom_id res chain seq x y z
N MET A 1 32.78 16.11 -10.12
CA MET A 1 33.28 15.80 -8.76
C MET A 1 32.27 14.89 -8.09
N LYS A 2 32.69 13.83 -7.40
CA LYS A 2 31.83 12.96 -6.59
C LYS A 2 32.25 13.08 -5.12
N PHE A 3 31.32 12.82 -4.20
CA PHE A 3 31.49 12.95 -2.76
C PHE A 3 31.51 11.59 -2.08
N ASP A 4 32.24 11.51 -0.96
CA ASP A 4 32.38 10.32 -0.14
C ASP A 4 31.18 10.14 0.80
N VAL A 5 30.64 11.26 1.28
CA VAL A 5 29.49 11.33 2.18
C VAL A 5 28.59 12.46 1.72
N ILE A 6 27.28 12.19 1.66
CA ILE A 6 26.25 13.19 1.42
C ILE A 6 25.23 13.10 2.55
N LEU A 7 25.12 14.19 3.32
CA LEU A 7 24.17 14.37 4.41
C LEU A 7 23.11 15.38 3.94
N THR A 8 21.83 15.01 3.91
CA THR A 8 20.83 15.89 3.29
C THR A 8 19.43 15.78 3.88
N ASN A 9 18.71 16.91 3.83
CA ASN A 9 17.28 17.03 4.03
C ASN A 9 16.70 17.71 2.78
N PRO A 10 16.24 16.94 1.78
CA PRO A 10 15.94 17.46 0.45
C PRO A 10 14.66 18.31 0.46
N PRO A 11 14.48 19.21 -0.52
CA PRO A 11 13.20 19.88 -0.72
C PRO A 11 12.12 18.85 -1.06
N PHE A 12 11.01 18.83 -0.32
CA PHE A 12 9.99 17.79 -0.46
C PHE A 12 8.96 18.01 -1.59
N GLN A 13 8.53 19.26 -1.81
CA GLN A 13 7.39 19.58 -2.68
C GLN A 13 7.76 20.57 -3.79
N ASP A 14 7.26 20.34 -5.00
CA ASP A 14 7.28 21.34 -6.06
C ASP A 14 6.19 22.41 -5.80
N ARG A 15 6.62 23.64 -5.47
CA ARG A 15 5.71 24.78 -5.25
C ARG A 15 5.23 25.42 -6.55
N ILE A 16 5.90 25.17 -7.68
CA ILE A 16 5.64 25.78 -8.99
C ILE A 16 4.65 24.92 -9.79
N ASN A 17 4.88 23.61 -9.89
CA ASN A 17 4.05 22.69 -10.69
C ASN A 17 3.05 21.87 -9.86
N ARG A 18 2.42 22.48 -8.85
CA ARG A 18 1.42 21.81 -7.97
C ARG A 18 0.24 21.14 -8.68
N LYS A 19 0.02 21.37 -9.98
CA LYS A 19 -1.09 20.81 -10.77
C LYS A 19 -0.69 19.68 -11.74
N LYS A 20 0.60 19.30 -11.85
CA LYS A 20 1.07 18.15 -12.66
C LYS A 20 1.67 17.03 -11.80
N THR A 21 1.15 15.82 -11.90
CA THR A 21 1.78 14.62 -11.33
C THR A 21 3.11 14.33 -12.05
N PRO A 22 4.24 14.04 -11.37
CA PRO A 22 4.46 13.89 -9.92
C PRO A 22 5.00 15.17 -9.23
N HIS A 23 4.53 15.43 -8.01
CA HIS A 23 4.82 16.68 -7.25
C HIS A 23 5.91 16.55 -6.17
N LYS A 24 6.57 15.40 -6.06
CA LYS A 24 7.50 15.07 -4.97
C LYS A 24 8.95 15.24 -5.42
N LEU A 25 9.53 16.42 -5.17
CA LEU A 25 10.91 16.72 -5.59
C LEU A 25 11.96 15.83 -4.90
N TRP A 26 11.70 15.40 -3.67
CA TRP A 26 12.69 14.66 -2.89
C TRP A 26 13.07 13.33 -3.51
N ILE A 27 12.16 12.66 -4.23
CA ILE A 27 12.45 11.38 -4.89
C ILE A 27 13.50 11.61 -5.97
N ASP A 28 13.24 12.56 -6.88
CA ASP A 28 14.17 12.91 -7.96
C ASP A 28 15.49 13.44 -7.41
N PHE A 29 15.46 14.26 -6.35
CA PHE A 29 16.66 14.72 -5.68
C PHE A 29 17.50 13.54 -5.16
N THR A 30 16.86 12.59 -4.45
CA THR A 30 17.52 11.41 -3.90
C THR A 30 18.23 10.62 -5.01
N LEU A 31 17.51 10.31 -6.10
CA LEU A 31 18.07 9.56 -7.22
C LEU A 31 19.23 10.30 -7.89
N ASN A 32 19.09 11.60 -8.14
CA ASN A 32 20.13 12.39 -8.78
C ASN A 32 21.39 12.49 -7.92
N VAL A 33 21.24 12.71 -6.62
CA VAL A 33 22.35 12.77 -5.67
C VAL A 33 23.05 11.42 -5.56
N PHE A 34 22.28 10.34 -5.39
CA PHE A 34 22.82 8.99 -5.25
C PHE A 34 23.55 8.53 -6.52
N ASP A 35 22.99 8.79 -7.70
CA ASP A 35 23.58 8.36 -8.97
C ASP A 35 24.78 9.23 -9.38
N ARG A 36 24.60 10.55 -9.41
CA ARG A 36 25.53 11.48 -10.07
C ARG A 36 26.60 12.03 -9.13
N LEU A 37 26.25 12.25 -7.86
CA LEU A 37 27.10 12.95 -6.91
C LEU A 37 27.80 12.01 -5.92
N LEU A 38 27.21 10.86 -5.58
CA LEU A 38 27.81 9.91 -4.66
C LEU A 38 28.76 8.95 -5.39
N ARG A 39 29.97 8.76 -4.84
CA ARG A 39 30.93 7.76 -5.34
C ARG A 39 30.52 6.34 -4.93
N GLU A 40 31.04 5.33 -5.62
CA GLU A 40 30.94 3.93 -5.17
C GLU A 40 31.59 3.76 -3.79
N GLY A 41 30.94 3.02 -2.90
CA GLY A 41 31.29 2.91 -1.47
C GLY A 41 31.05 4.19 -0.66
N GLY A 42 30.47 5.23 -1.26
CA GLY A 42 30.08 6.45 -0.56
C GLY A 42 28.80 6.28 0.24
N SER A 43 28.57 7.16 1.23
CA SER A 43 27.40 7.12 2.11
C SER A 43 26.40 8.24 1.80
N LEU A 44 25.14 7.88 1.51
CA LEU A 44 24.00 8.78 1.57
C LEU A 44 23.34 8.66 2.94
N VAL A 45 23.25 9.77 3.67
CA VAL A 45 22.49 9.89 4.90
C VAL A 45 21.41 10.95 4.68
N GLN A 46 20.15 10.56 4.74
CA GLN A 46 19.06 11.42 4.31
C GLN A 46 17.84 11.34 5.22
N VAL A 47 17.23 12.49 5.49
CA VAL A 47 15.86 12.60 6.04
C VAL A 47 14.87 12.65 4.87
N SER A 48 13.78 11.89 4.91
CA SER A 48 12.73 11.94 3.90
C SER A 48 11.34 11.60 4.47
N PRO A 49 10.24 11.90 3.76
CA PRO A 49 8.91 11.48 4.19
C PRO A 49 8.82 9.95 4.27
N ALA A 50 8.18 9.42 5.33
CA ALA A 50 8.07 7.97 5.57
C ALA A 50 7.37 7.18 4.45
N SER A 51 6.74 7.88 3.49
CA SER A 51 6.17 7.28 2.27
C SER A 51 7.17 6.55 1.37
N PHE A 52 8.49 6.62 1.65
CA PHE A 52 9.48 5.74 1.02
C PHE A 52 9.20 4.25 1.29
N ALA A 53 8.55 3.91 2.41
CA ALA A 53 8.15 2.56 2.78
C ALA A 53 7.16 1.87 1.81
N SER A 54 6.52 2.64 0.92
CA SER A 54 5.49 2.12 0.01
C SER A 54 6.08 1.28 -1.13
N PRO A 55 5.36 0.26 -1.64
CA PRO A 55 5.90 -0.70 -2.60
C PRO A 55 6.21 -0.11 -3.98
N SER A 56 5.75 1.11 -4.26
CA SER A 56 6.01 1.82 -5.53
C SER A 56 7.12 2.85 -5.41
N ASN A 57 7.78 2.95 -4.26
CA ASN A 57 8.79 3.98 -4.04
C ASN A 57 10.20 3.47 -4.34
N VAL A 58 10.82 4.12 -5.31
CA VAL A 58 12.19 3.83 -5.79
C VAL A 58 13.27 3.96 -4.72
N VAL A 59 13.01 4.67 -3.61
CA VAL A 59 13.97 4.75 -2.50
C VAL A 59 14.01 3.45 -1.70
N LEU A 60 12.89 2.72 -1.57
CA LEU A 60 12.94 1.37 -1.02
C LEU A 60 13.68 0.43 -1.96
N ASP A 61 13.52 0.58 -3.28
CA ASP A 61 14.30 -0.19 -4.26
C ASP A 61 15.81 0.10 -4.14
N LEU A 62 16.20 1.35 -3.83
CA LEU A 62 17.59 1.68 -3.52
C LEU A 62 18.07 0.95 -2.28
N MET A 63 17.27 0.92 -1.20
CA MET A 63 17.61 0.19 0.02
C MET A 63 17.73 -1.32 -0.19
N ALA A 64 16.94 -1.89 -1.10
CA ALA A 64 17.03 -3.30 -1.47
C ALA A 64 18.28 -3.61 -2.31
N LYS A 65 18.68 -2.70 -3.22
CA LYS A 65 19.83 -2.89 -4.12
C LYS A 65 21.17 -2.54 -3.48
N HIS A 66 21.15 -1.69 -2.46
CA HIS A 66 22.34 -1.13 -1.85
C HIS A 66 22.37 -1.35 -0.34
N GLN A 67 23.57 -1.42 0.24
CA GLN A 67 23.68 -1.71 1.66
C GLN A 67 23.08 -0.60 2.52
N THR A 68 22.00 -0.89 3.21
CA THR A 68 21.39 0.02 4.18
C THR A 68 21.86 -0.36 5.58
N HIS A 69 22.53 0.57 6.28
CA HIS A 69 23.09 0.32 7.61
C HIS A 69 22.10 0.66 8.72
N VAL A 70 21.39 1.78 8.56
CA VAL A 70 20.48 2.33 9.57
C VAL A 70 19.20 2.81 8.91
N LEU A 71 18.08 2.55 9.56
CA LEU A 71 16.78 3.14 9.27
C LEU A 71 16.12 3.58 10.58
N ARG A 72 15.86 4.87 10.74
CA ARG A 72 15.13 5.41 11.90
C ARG A 72 13.78 5.96 11.45
N LEU A 73 12.71 5.49 12.07
CA LEU A 73 11.38 6.04 11.89
C LEU A 73 11.11 7.12 12.95
N GLU A 74 9.95 7.78 12.85
CA GLU A 74 9.46 8.73 13.85
C GLU A 74 10.36 9.96 14.08
N THR A 75 11.05 10.40 13.01
CA THR A 75 11.97 11.55 13.05
C THR A 75 11.23 12.90 12.96
N GLU A 76 9.90 12.90 12.84
CA GLU A 76 9.07 14.11 12.73
C GLU A 76 9.09 15.02 13.95
N HIS A 77 9.54 14.56 15.11
CA HIS A 77 9.68 15.39 16.30
C HIS A 77 10.68 16.56 16.09
N HIS A 78 11.56 16.48 15.09
CA HIS A 78 12.40 17.59 14.64
C HIS A 78 11.68 18.63 13.75
N PHE A 79 10.44 18.36 13.35
CA PHE A 79 9.62 19.17 12.44
C PHE A 79 8.20 19.42 13.00
N PRO A 80 8.06 20.03 14.21
CA PRO A 80 6.79 20.10 14.94
C PRO A 80 5.66 20.82 14.19
N ASP A 81 5.99 21.77 13.32
CA ASP A 81 5.00 22.55 12.56
C ASP A 81 4.59 21.89 11.23
N ILE A 82 5.12 20.71 10.93
CA ILE A 82 4.87 20.01 9.67
C ILE A 82 4.00 18.78 9.93
N ALA A 83 2.77 18.81 9.42
CA ALA A 83 1.84 17.68 9.49
C ALA A 83 2.22 16.55 8.50
N SER A 84 3.37 15.91 8.74
CA SER A 84 3.88 14.77 7.98
C SER A 84 4.73 13.86 8.86
N THR A 85 4.92 12.62 8.41
CA THR A 85 5.81 11.66 9.08
C THR A 85 7.15 11.61 8.36
N PHE A 86 8.23 11.57 9.14
CA PHE A 86 9.59 11.60 8.61
C PHE A 86 10.41 10.43 9.13
N SER A 87 11.39 10.06 8.34
CA SER A 87 12.35 9.01 8.67
C SER A 87 13.71 9.42 8.16
N ASP A 88 14.75 8.88 8.75
CA ASP A 88 16.09 9.00 8.21
C ASP A 88 16.75 7.63 8.03
N TYR A 89 17.73 7.60 7.15
CA TYR A 89 18.43 6.37 6.83
C TYR A 89 19.83 6.65 6.33
N TRP A 90 20.65 5.60 6.40
CA TRP A 90 22.00 5.56 5.87
C TRP A 90 22.11 4.41 4.86
N ILE A 91 22.28 4.78 3.60
CA ILE A 91 22.53 3.85 2.49
C ILE A 91 23.97 4.07 2.01
N GLU A 92 24.75 3.00 1.98
CA GLU A 92 26.05 2.95 1.33
C GLU A 92 25.86 2.53 -0.13
N LYS A 93 26.50 3.24 -1.07
CA LYS A 93 26.48 2.90 -2.49
C LYS A 93 27.43 1.74 -2.78
N SER A 94 27.09 0.59 -2.26
CA SER A 94 27.67 -0.71 -2.54
C SER A 94 26.54 -1.70 -2.77
N PRO A 95 26.75 -2.81 -3.50
CA PRO A 95 25.73 -3.85 -3.61
C PRO A 95 25.28 -4.30 -2.22
N ASN A 96 23.98 -4.54 -2.06
CA ASN A 96 23.46 -5.15 -0.85
C ASN A 96 24.09 -6.54 -0.66
N ASP A 97 24.71 -6.76 0.49
CA ASP A 97 25.42 -8.00 0.83
C ASP A 97 24.71 -8.81 1.94
N ALA A 98 23.40 -8.57 2.10
CA ALA A 98 22.52 -9.19 3.09
C ALA A 98 22.87 -8.86 4.55
N ARG A 99 23.79 -7.91 4.81
CA ARG A 99 23.99 -7.42 6.18
C ARG A 99 22.70 -6.77 6.67
N PRO A 100 22.22 -7.12 7.88
CA PRO A 100 20.99 -6.54 8.41
C PRO A 100 21.12 -5.03 8.66
N THR A 101 20.11 -4.29 8.23
CA THR A 101 19.85 -2.89 8.60
C THR A 101 19.41 -2.82 10.07
N LEU A 102 20.01 -1.91 10.83
CA LEU A 102 19.53 -1.55 12.16
C LEU A 102 18.32 -0.62 12.02
N VAL A 103 17.15 -1.09 12.45
CA VAL A 103 15.91 -0.33 12.48
C VAL A 103 15.69 0.21 13.90
N SER A 104 15.38 1.50 14.02
CA SER A 104 15.04 2.15 15.28
C SER A 104 13.68 2.86 15.18
N ILE A 105 12.81 2.61 16.17
CA ILE A 105 11.47 3.21 16.28
C ILE A 105 11.25 3.50 17.76
N GLY A 106 11.21 4.78 18.15
CA GLY A 106 11.31 5.16 19.56
C GLY A 106 12.53 4.51 20.24
N ASP A 107 12.28 3.81 21.35
CA ASP A 107 13.30 3.06 22.11
C ASP A 107 13.51 1.61 21.60
N GLU A 108 12.71 1.16 20.62
CA GLU A 108 12.82 -0.17 20.06
C GLU A 108 13.89 -0.22 18.96
N HIS A 109 14.75 -1.25 19.05
CA HIS A 109 15.81 -1.50 18.08
C HIS A 109 15.79 -2.96 17.65
N PHE A 110 15.78 -3.18 16.33
CA PHE A 110 15.85 -4.53 15.78
C PHE A 110 16.58 -4.54 14.44
N LYS A 111 16.93 -5.73 13.96
CA LYS A 111 17.67 -5.92 12.72
C LYS A 111 16.78 -6.55 11.66
N VAL A 112 16.86 -6.04 10.44
CA VAL A 112 16.10 -6.52 9.28
C VAL A 112 17.02 -6.58 8.07
N GLU A 113 16.95 -7.67 7.32
CA GLU A 113 17.53 -7.71 5.97
C GLU A 113 16.57 -7.02 5.01
N LEU A 114 16.97 -5.87 4.45
CA LEU A 114 16.18 -5.12 3.47
C LEU A 114 16.66 -5.50 2.07
N ASP A 115 16.06 -6.51 1.46
CA ASP A 115 16.38 -6.95 0.10
C ASP A 115 15.13 -6.94 -0.80
N ASP A 116 15.22 -7.56 -1.97
CA ASP A 116 14.13 -7.63 -2.95
C ASP A 116 12.93 -8.49 -2.51
N ARG A 117 13.06 -9.27 -1.44
CA ARG A 117 11.95 -10.02 -0.83
C ARG A 117 11.05 -9.10 -0.01
N VAL A 118 11.59 -8.00 0.53
CA VAL A 118 10.84 -7.00 1.28
C VAL A 118 10.15 -6.03 0.31
N ARG A 119 8.91 -6.34 -0.07
CA ARG A 119 8.19 -5.54 -1.09
C ARG A 119 7.71 -4.18 -0.59
N TYR A 120 7.53 -4.02 0.72
CA TYR A 120 7.17 -2.77 1.39
C TYR A 120 7.44 -2.88 2.89
N LEU A 121 7.43 -1.75 3.59
CA LEU A 121 7.48 -1.70 5.06
C LEU A 121 6.08 -1.36 5.61
N PRO A 122 5.49 -2.21 6.47
CA PRO A 122 4.22 -1.90 7.14
C PRO A 122 4.33 -0.62 7.98
N ASN A 123 3.22 0.12 8.13
CA ASN A 123 3.23 1.36 8.94
C ASN A 123 3.42 1.11 10.44
N ASP A 124 3.09 -0.09 10.92
CA ASP A 124 3.36 -0.57 12.28
C ASP A 124 4.65 -1.40 12.30
N LEU A 125 5.70 -0.89 11.65
CA LEU A 125 6.93 -1.63 11.44
C LEU A 125 7.48 -2.18 12.77
N SER A 126 7.69 -3.48 12.83
CA SER A 126 8.24 -4.21 13.96
C SER A 126 8.73 -5.56 13.47
N ARG A 127 9.43 -6.32 14.32
CA ARG A 127 9.79 -7.70 14.01
C ARG A 127 8.56 -8.56 13.69
N LEU A 128 7.48 -8.39 14.46
CA LEU A 128 6.26 -9.17 14.30
C LEU A 128 5.49 -8.76 13.03
N SER A 129 5.33 -7.46 12.78
CA SER A 129 4.62 -7.00 11.56
C SER A 129 5.35 -7.43 10.30
N LEU A 130 6.68 -7.31 10.23
CA LEU A 130 7.45 -7.81 9.09
C LEU A 130 7.32 -9.33 8.93
N SER A 131 7.35 -10.09 10.01
CA SER A 131 7.18 -11.54 9.95
C SER A 131 5.81 -11.91 9.38
N ILE A 132 4.73 -11.28 9.86
CA ILE A 132 3.36 -11.47 9.37
C ILE A 132 3.27 -11.14 7.88
N HIS A 133 3.71 -9.94 7.48
CA HIS A 133 3.68 -9.52 6.08
C HIS A 133 4.55 -10.40 5.19
N SER A 134 5.66 -10.93 5.70
CA SER A 134 6.51 -11.89 4.97
C SER A 134 5.77 -13.20 4.68
N LYS A 135 5.11 -13.77 5.69
CA LYS A 135 4.34 -15.02 5.54
C LYS A 135 3.12 -14.88 4.63
N VAL A 136 2.42 -13.74 4.71
CA VAL A 136 1.15 -13.54 4.00
C VAL A 136 1.36 -12.95 2.60
N MET A 137 2.15 -11.89 2.50
CA MET A 137 2.20 -11.03 1.31
C MET A 137 3.46 -11.28 0.47
N PHE A 138 4.61 -11.47 1.11
CA PHE A 138 5.88 -11.60 0.40
C PHE A 138 6.19 -13.03 -0.04
N ALA A 139 5.59 -14.02 0.62
CA ALA A 139 5.71 -15.43 0.26
C ALA A 139 5.38 -15.69 -1.23
N GLY A 140 6.21 -16.55 -1.84
CA GLY A 140 6.16 -16.92 -3.26
C GLY A 140 5.08 -17.96 -3.58
N GLY A 141 3.81 -17.63 -3.33
CA GLY A 141 2.65 -18.46 -3.68
C GLY A 141 1.74 -17.83 -4.74
N PRO A 142 0.72 -18.57 -5.22
CA PRO A 142 -0.29 -18.05 -6.12
C PRO A 142 -0.94 -16.79 -5.55
N LYS A 143 -1.22 -15.82 -6.42
CA LYS A 143 -1.86 -14.55 -6.06
C LYS A 143 -3.26 -14.49 -6.65
N LEU A 144 -4.14 -13.72 -6.01
CA LEU A 144 -5.45 -13.44 -6.58
C LEU A 144 -5.30 -12.72 -7.93
N PRO A 145 -6.11 -13.07 -8.94
CA PRO A 145 -6.12 -12.38 -10.21
C PRO A 145 -6.89 -11.06 -10.07
N VAL A 146 -6.30 -10.10 -9.36
CA VAL A 146 -6.90 -8.78 -9.13
C VAL A 146 -6.88 -7.97 -10.42
N GLU A 147 -8.05 -7.48 -10.81
CA GLU A 147 -8.28 -6.64 -11.98
C GLU A 147 -8.69 -5.23 -11.55
N TRP A 148 -8.52 -4.27 -12.45
CA TRP A 148 -8.93 -2.87 -12.31
C TRP A 148 -9.17 -2.23 -13.69
N ASP A 149 -9.81 -1.08 -13.72
CA ASP A 149 -10.06 -0.31 -14.94
C ASP A 149 -9.83 1.19 -14.68
N TYR A 150 -8.72 1.71 -15.19
CA TYR A 150 -8.34 3.12 -15.06
C TYR A 150 -8.86 4.01 -16.20
N VAL A 151 -9.68 3.50 -17.11
CA VAL A 151 -10.00 4.22 -18.35
C VAL A 151 -11.47 4.58 -18.42
N THR A 152 -12.36 3.60 -18.31
CA THR A 152 -13.77 3.79 -18.68
C THR A 152 -14.50 4.73 -17.72
N ALA A 153 -14.32 4.54 -16.41
CA ALA A 153 -14.97 5.34 -15.37
C ALA A 153 -13.96 6.06 -14.48
N HIS A 154 -12.85 6.56 -15.05
CA HIS A 154 -11.85 7.32 -14.28
C HIS A 154 -12.47 8.61 -13.72
N ASN A 155 -12.16 8.95 -12.47
CA ASN A 155 -12.74 10.10 -11.76
C ASN A 155 -12.66 11.42 -12.55
N ILE A 156 -11.58 11.60 -13.32
CA ILE A 156 -11.37 12.81 -14.16
C ILE A 156 -12.46 13.01 -15.21
N ARG A 157 -13.13 11.93 -15.67
CA ARG A 157 -14.20 11.96 -16.67
C ARG A 157 -15.42 12.78 -16.24
N ARG A 158 -15.55 13.06 -14.95
CA ARG A 158 -16.56 13.97 -14.41
C ARG A 158 -16.40 15.42 -14.86
N TYR A 159 -15.19 15.80 -15.25
CA TYR A 159 -14.83 17.18 -15.61
C TYR A 159 -14.68 17.38 -17.12
N ASP A 160 -14.94 16.35 -17.92
CA ASP A 160 -14.98 16.45 -19.38
C ASP A 160 -16.14 17.37 -19.82
N ASN A 161 -16.03 18.02 -20.99
CA ASN A 161 -17.11 18.88 -21.51
C ASN A 161 -18.45 18.14 -21.65
N ASN A 162 -18.38 16.83 -21.96
CA ASN A 162 -19.50 15.92 -21.90
C ASN A 162 -19.13 14.76 -20.96
N PRO A 163 -19.41 14.88 -19.64
CA PRO A 163 -18.98 13.91 -18.66
C PRO A 163 -19.59 12.54 -18.95
N SER A 164 -18.78 11.48 -18.91
CA SER A 164 -19.29 10.10 -18.94
C SER A 164 -19.60 9.55 -17.55
N LEU A 165 -19.34 10.33 -16.49
CA LEU A 165 -19.42 9.92 -15.10
C LEU A 165 -20.02 11.06 -14.25
N ARG A 166 -21.00 10.73 -13.40
CA ARG A 166 -21.69 11.67 -12.50
C ARG A 166 -21.92 11.07 -11.13
N GLU A 167 -22.05 11.93 -10.12
CA GLU A 167 -22.32 11.46 -8.75
C GLU A 167 -23.76 10.99 -8.56
N ASN A 168 -24.71 11.56 -9.30
CA ASN A 168 -26.14 11.25 -9.24
C ASN A 168 -26.61 10.58 -10.53
N GLN A 169 -27.60 9.71 -10.41
CA GLN A 169 -28.23 9.03 -11.54
C GLN A 169 -29.05 10.02 -12.37
N ASP A 170 -28.98 9.88 -13.69
CA ASP A 170 -29.92 10.51 -14.62
C ASP A 170 -30.17 9.57 -15.82
N ALA A 171 -30.99 10.01 -16.78
CA ALA A 171 -31.35 9.20 -17.94
C ALA A 171 -30.15 8.88 -18.85
N ASP A 172 -29.15 9.76 -18.90
CA ASP A 172 -27.95 9.60 -19.73
C ASP A 172 -26.86 8.78 -19.02
N HIS A 173 -26.94 8.64 -17.69
CA HIS A 173 -25.99 7.90 -16.85
C HIS A 173 -26.70 6.79 -16.06
N PRO A 174 -27.21 5.74 -16.73
CA PRO A 174 -27.99 4.72 -16.05
C PRO A 174 -27.14 3.67 -15.32
N TYR A 175 -25.83 3.59 -15.55
CA TYR A 175 -25.00 2.48 -15.09
C TYR A 175 -24.30 2.78 -13.76
N PRO A 176 -24.58 2.03 -12.67
CA PRO A 176 -23.94 2.28 -11.39
C PRO A 176 -22.47 1.83 -11.39
N VAL A 177 -21.60 2.66 -10.85
CA VAL A 177 -20.18 2.35 -10.65
C VAL A 177 -19.78 2.59 -9.20
N PHE A 178 -19.19 1.57 -8.58
CA PHE A 178 -18.66 1.68 -7.23
C PHE A 178 -17.48 2.67 -7.21
N HIS A 179 -17.44 3.60 -6.26
CA HIS A 179 -16.34 4.56 -6.13
C HIS A 179 -15.63 4.42 -4.77
N THR A 180 -16.39 4.57 -3.69
CA THR A 180 -15.92 4.34 -2.32
C THR A 180 -16.98 3.61 -1.50
N ASN A 181 -16.63 3.13 -0.31
CA ASN A 181 -17.59 2.50 0.60
C ASN A 181 -18.81 3.37 0.94
N LYS A 182 -18.74 4.70 0.72
CA LYS A 182 -19.82 5.64 0.99
C LYS A 182 -20.54 6.12 -0.26
N SER A 183 -20.05 5.79 -1.45
CA SER A 183 -20.54 6.39 -2.68
C SER A 183 -20.52 5.43 -3.87
N THR A 184 -21.66 5.42 -4.56
CA THR A 184 -21.83 4.89 -5.90
C THR A 184 -22.06 6.06 -6.83
N TRP A 185 -21.38 6.07 -7.96
CA TRP A 185 -21.56 7.05 -9.03
C TRP A 185 -22.22 6.38 -10.23
N TRP A 186 -22.43 7.13 -11.30
CA TRP A 186 -23.25 6.74 -12.43
C TRP A 186 -22.56 7.08 -13.74
N SER A 187 -22.45 6.09 -14.62
CA SER A 187 -21.75 6.17 -15.90
C SER A 187 -22.75 6.11 -17.06
N SER A 188 -22.45 6.83 -18.14
CA SER A 188 -23.14 6.68 -19.42
C SER A 188 -22.63 5.48 -20.22
N ILE A 189 -21.47 4.94 -19.84
CA ILE A 189 -20.83 3.79 -20.47
C ILE A 189 -20.84 2.62 -19.49
N ARG A 190 -21.44 1.50 -19.89
CA ARG A 190 -21.38 0.27 -19.10
C ARG A 190 -20.03 -0.42 -19.32
N GLN A 191 -19.31 -0.66 -18.24
CA GLN A 191 -18.07 -1.42 -18.28
C GLN A 191 -18.38 -2.87 -18.65
N GLY A 192 -17.65 -3.44 -19.61
CA GLY A 192 -17.89 -4.81 -20.09
C GLY A 192 -17.74 -5.89 -19.01
N TRP A 193 -17.11 -5.55 -17.88
CA TRP A 193 -16.93 -6.43 -16.75
C TRP A 193 -18.00 -6.29 -15.65
N ALA A 194 -18.90 -5.31 -15.77
CA ALA A 194 -19.92 -5.02 -14.76
C ALA A 194 -20.87 -6.20 -14.52
N ASP A 195 -21.13 -7.02 -15.53
CA ASP A 195 -22.08 -8.14 -15.51
C ASP A 195 -21.52 -9.40 -14.86
N HIS A 196 -20.20 -9.42 -14.61
CA HIS A 196 -19.56 -10.58 -14.03
C HIS A 196 -19.77 -10.59 -12.53
N ARG A 197 -19.98 -11.79 -11.97
CA ARG A 197 -19.88 -12.03 -10.55
C ARG A 197 -18.45 -11.74 -10.09
N LYS A 198 -18.30 -10.96 -9.03
CA LYS A 198 -16.99 -10.48 -8.60
C LYS A 198 -16.98 -10.08 -7.13
N VAL A 199 -15.82 -10.14 -6.51
CA VAL A 199 -15.54 -9.50 -5.22
C VAL A 199 -14.83 -8.18 -5.50
N MET A 200 -15.31 -7.08 -4.93
CA MET A 200 -14.82 -5.72 -5.21
C MET A 200 -14.42 -4.99 -3.95
N TRP A 201 -13.48 -4.06 -4.04
CA TRP A 201 -13.14 -3.11 -2.98
C TRP A 201 -12.55 -1.83 -3.55
N THR A 202 -12.54 -0.77 -2.73
CA THR A 202 -11.93 0.51 -3.07
C THR A 202 -10.57 0.65 -2.37
N ARG A 203 -9.64 1.38 -3.01
CA ARG A 203 -8.41 1.84 -2.35
C ARG A 203 -8.61 3.03 -1.43
N SER A 204 -9.75 3.71 -1.50
CA SER A 204 -10.05 4.88 -0.68
C SER A 204 -10.58 4.49 0.70
N GLY A 205 -10.08 5.11 1.75
CA GLY A 205 -10.58 4.87 3.10
C GLY A 205 -10.26 3.45 3.59
N TYR A 206 -11.24 2.73 4.12
CA TYR A 206 -11.04 1.37 4.62
C TYR A 206 -11.32 0.35 3.52
N THR A 207 -10.37 -0.52 3.23
CA THR A 207 -10.61 -1.62 2.29
C THR A 207 -11.64 -2.57 2.91
N LYS A 208 -12.77 -2.73 2.24
CA LYS A 208 -13.87 -3.61 2.65
C LYS A 208 -14.34 -4.41 1.43
N PRO A 209 -13.74 -5.58 1.17
CA PRO A 209 -14.17 -6.46 0.09
C PRO A 209 -15.64 -6.85 0.25
N PHE A 210 -16.38 -6.90 -0.85
CA PHE A 210 -17.77 -7.36 -0.86
C PHE A 210 -18.10 -8.07 -2.18
N TYR A 211 -19.05 -8.98 -2.13
CA TYR A 211 -19.54 -9.69 -3.31
C TYR A 211 -20.54 -8.84 -4.09
N ASP A 212 -20.33 -8.73 -5.40
CA ASP A 212 -21.25 -8.15 -6.38
C ASP A 212 -21.69 -9.24 -7.38
N ALA A 213 -23.01 -9.37 -7.55
CA ALA A 213 -23.61 -10.41 -8.39
C ALA A 213 -23.69 -10.04 -9.89
N GLY A 214 -22.88 -9.10 -10.35
CA GLY A 214 -22.89 -8.63 -11.74
C GLY A 214 -23.71 -7.35 -11.96
N VAL A 215 -23.72 -6.45 -10.99
CA VAL A 215 -24.47 -5.19 -11.07
C VAL A 215 -23.53 -4.00 -11.28
N LEU A 216 -22.49 -3.91 -10.46
CA LEU A 216 -21.65 -2.72 -10.37
C LEU A 216 -20.49 -2.76 -11.36
N GLY A 217 -20.27 -1.63 -12.04
CA GLY A 217 -18.95 -1.26 -12.51
C GLY A 217 -18.11 -0.66 -11.37
N GLY A 218 -17.00 0.00 -11.69
CA GLY A 218 -16.15 0.64 -10.71
C GLY A 218 -15.29 1.74 -11.33
N THR A 219 -14.98 2.76 -10.54
CA THR A 219 -14.06 3.83 -10.98
C THR A 219 -12.60 3.37 -10.90
N ASP A 220 -11.66 4.25 -11.26
CA ASP A 220 -10.20 4.13 -11.05
C ASP A 220 -9.78 3.89 -9.59
N MET A 221 -10.71 3.91 -8.64
CA MET A 221 -10.44 3.61 -7.23
C MET A 221 -10.68 2.14 -6.88
N VAL A 222 -11.23 1.36 -7.80
CA VAL A 222 -11.79 0.04 -7.52
C VAL A 222 -10.93 -1.08 -8.11
N TYR A 223 -10.81 -2.13 -7.32
CA TYR A 223 -10.18 -3.39 -7.68
C TYR A 223 -11.20 -4.51 -7.51
N TYR A 224 -11.08 -5.56 -8.30
CA TYR A 224 -12.00 -6.69 -8.23
C TYR A 224 -11.34 -8.01 -8.60
N VAL A 225 -11.98 -9.11 -8.19
CA VAL A 225 -11.65 -10.48 -8.59
C VAL A 225 -12.92 -11.13 -9.10
N ARG A 226 -12.92 -11.64 -10.33
CA ARG A 226 -14.06 -12.38 -10.88
C ARG A 226 -14.18 -13.74 -10.21
N VAL A 227 -15.41 -14.21 -10.07
CA VAL A 227 -15.74 -15.52 -9.52
C VAL A 227 -16.77 -16.21 -10.41
N ALA A 228 -16.80 -17.54 -10.40
CA ALA A 228 -17.72 -18.30 -11.22
C ALA A 228 -19.14 -18.32 -10.61
N THR A 229 -19.21 -18.41 -9.28
CA THR A 229 -20.47 -18.62 -8.56
C THR A 229 -20.70 -17.63 -7.43
N ASP A 230 -21.97 -17.53 -7.07
CA ASP A 230 -22.47 -16.80 -5.91
C ASP A 230 -21.87 -17.28 -4.58
N ALA A 231 -21.72 -18.60 -4.42
CA ALA A 231 -21.11 -19.20 -3.24
C ALA A 231 -19.63 -18.81 -3.16
N GLU A 232 -18.93 -18.89 -4.28
CA GLU A 232 -17.51 -18.52 -4.39
C GLU A 232 -17.26 -17.06 -4.05
N GLY A 233 -18.08 -16.16 -4.62
CA GLY A 233 -17.99 -14.74 -4.34
C GLY A 233 -18.23 -14.39 -2.87
N ARG A 234 -19.22 -15.02 -2.23
CA ARG A 234 -19.49 -14.80 -0.80
C ARG A 234 -18.38 -15.34 0.09
N ALA A 235 -17.85 -16.52 -0.18
CA ALA A 235 -16.74 -17.10 0.57
C ALA A 235 -15.45 -16.28 0.42
N LEU A 236 -15.10 -15.88 -0.80
CA LEU A 236 -13.92 -15.03 -1.03
C LEU A 236 -14.06 -13.67 -0.35
N ALA A 237 -15.23 -13.02 -0.46
CA ALA A 237 -15.49 -11.76 0.22
C ALA A 237 -15.39 -11.90 1.75
N HIS A 238 -15.93 -12.98 2.32
CA HIS A 238 -15.81 -13.30 3.74
C HIS A 238 -14.33 -13.46 4.14
N ASN A 239 -13.58 -14.30 3.45
CA ASN A 239 -12.18 -14.61 3.77
C ASN A 239 -11.27 -13.37 3.67
N LEU A 240 -11.48 -12.51 2.67
CA LEU A 240 -10.77 -11.24 2.54
C LEU A 240 -11.18 -10.19 3.60
N ASN A 241 -12.23 -10.43 4.39
CA ASN A 241 -12.58 -9.63 5.55
C ASN A 241 -12.17 -10.26 6.89
N SER A 242 -11.39 -11.34 6.90
CA SER A 242 -10.82 -11.89 8.13
C SER A 242 -9.93 -10.86 8.85
N ALA A 243 -9.71 -11.07 10.16
CA ALA A 243 -8.82 -10.24 10.97
C ALA A 243 -7.43 -10.09 10.32
N LEU A 244 -6.88 -11.16 9.74
CA LEU A 244 -5.58 -11.12 9.09
C LEU A 244 -5.54 -10.13 7.92
N PHE A 245 -6.51 -10.18 7.01
CA PHE A 245 -6.54 -9.26 5.87
C PHE A 245 -6.91 -7.84 6.27
N GLN A 246 -7.82 -7.67 7.24
CA GLN A 246 -8.10 -6.34 7.80
C GLN A 246 -6.85 -5.69 8.39
N TYR A 247 -6.00 -6.49 9.06
CA TYR A 247 -4.71 -6.05 9.56
C TYR A 247 -3.80 -5.63 8.40
N VAL A 248 -3.60 -6.49 7.38
CA VAL A 248 -2.79 -6.17 6.20
C VAL A 248 -3.25 -4.88 5.53
N TYR A 249 -4.55 -4.68 5.32
CA TYR A 249 -5.09 -3.46 4.71
C TYR A 249 -4.89 -2.21 5.57
N LYS A 250 -4.88 -2.37 6.90
CA LYS A 250 -4.67 -1.28 7.84
C LYS A 250 -3.22 -0.81 7.82
N THR A 251 -2.28 -1.73 7.70
CA THR A 251 -0.84 -1.49 7.88
C THR A 251 -0.09 -1.27 6.57
N ALA A 252 -0.54 -1.86 5.46
CA ALA A 252 0.02 -1.67 4.12
C ALA A 252 -0.70 -0.54 3.35
N LYS A 253 -0.70 0.66 3.94
CA LYS A 253 -1.50 1.80 3.46
C LYS A 253 -0.74 3.12 3.56
N TRP A 254 -0.64 3.89 2.49
CA TRP A 254 0.14 5.15 2.52
C TRP A 254 -0.71 6.33 2.08
N SER A 255 -0.53 7.48 2.74
CA SER A 255 -1.25 8.72 2.44
C SER A 255 -2.79 8.57 2.43
N GLY A 256 -3.34 7.66 3.24
CA GLY A 256 -4.79 7.45 3.32
C GLY A 256 -5.38 6.54 2.24
N PHE A 257 -4.54 5.93 1.38
CA PHE A 257 -4.99 5.02 0.31
C PHE A 257 -4.29 3.66 0.36
N GLY A 258 -5.02 2.61 -0.01
CA GLY A 258 -4.43 1.34 -0.39
C GLY A 258 -3.58 1.48 -1.66
N ASN A 259 -2.62 0.57 -1.82
CA ASN A 259 -1.70 0.56 -2.95
C ASN A 259 -2.00 -0.62 -3.88
N GLU A 260 -2.04 -0.36 -5.18
CA GLU A 260 -2.25 -1.38 -6.21
C GLU A 260 -1.31 -2.58 -6.07
N ARG A 261 -0.01 -2.37 -5.81
CA ARG A 261 0.97 -3.46 -5.67
C ARG A 261 0.68 -4.34 -4.46
N VAL A 262 0.02 -3.81 -3.42
CA VAL A 262 -0.45 -4.61 -2.28
C VAL A 262 -1.65 -5.44 -2.71
N PHE A 263 -2.62 -4.85 -3.41
CA PHE A 263 -3.81 -5.58 -3.87
C PHE A 263 -3.46 -6.67 -4.88
N ALA A 264 -2.67 -6.36 -5.91
CA ALA A 264 -2.16 -7.34 -6.87
C ALA A 264 -1.24 -8.39 -6.22
N GLY A 265 -0.70 -8.09 -5.03
CA GLY A 265 0.12 -9.00 -4.24
C GLY A 265 -0.66 -9.88 -3.25
N LEU A 266 -1.99 -9.76 -3.18
CA LEU A 266 -2.80 -10.57 -2.26
C LEU A 266 -2.68 -12.06 -2.60
N PRO A 267 -2.39 -12.93 -1.61
CA PRO A 267 -2.31 -14.36 -1.84
C PRO A 267 -3.68 -14.92 -2.26
N GLN A 268 -3.66 -15.96 -3.10
CA GLN A 268 -4.84 -16.77 -3.33
C GLN A 268 -5.28 -17.39 -2.00
N VAL A 269 -6.57 -17.27 -1.69
CA VAL A 269 -7.20 -17.90 -0.53
C VAL A 269 -8.33 -18.81 -0.98
N PRO A 270 -8.75 -19.78 -0.15
CA PRO A 270 -9.92 -20.59 -0.45
C PRO A 270 -11.14 -19.73 -0.77
N SER A 271 -11.91 -20.16 -1.75
CA SER A 271 -13.16 -19.53 -2.16
C SER A 271 -14.31 -20.55 -2.21
N ASP A 272 -14.08 -21.78 -1.79
CA ASP A 272 -15.07 -22.85 -1.66
C ASP A 272 -15.71 -22.91 -0.25
N SER A 273 -15.09 -22.25 0.73
CA SER A 273 -15.55 -22.22 2.12
C SER A 273 -15.23 -20.89 2.82
N CYS A 274 -16.06 -20.54 3.79
CA CYS A 274 -15.79 -19.42 4.69
C CYS A 274 -14.90 -19.92 5.84
N LEU A 275 -13.70 -19.37 5.95
CA LEU A 275 -12.78 -19.66 7.05
C LEU A 275 -13.08 -18.77 8.26
N THR A 276 -12.86 -19.32 9.44
CA THR A 276 -12.74 -18.55 10.69
C THR A 276 -11.40 -17.78 10.71
N ASP A 277 -11.28 -16.81 11.61
CA ASP A 277 -10.01 -16.09 11.79
C ASP A 277 -8.86 -17.02 12.19
N ASP A 278 -9.11 -18.01 13.06
CA ASP A 278 -8.09 -18.97 13.50
C ASP A 278 -7.63 -19.89 12.35
N GLU A 279 -8.55 -20.35 11.51
CA GLU A 279 -8.21 -21.10 10.30
C GLU A 279 -7.41 -20.25 9.30
N MET A 280 -7.75 -18.97 9.17
CA MET A 280 -7.00 -18.05 8.32
C MET A 280 -5.58 -17.81 8.85
N PHE A 281 -5.41 -17.66 10.17
CA PHE A 281 -4.08 -17.56 10.77
C PHE A 281 -3.26 -18.84 10.56
N ALA A 282 -3.90 -20.01 10.73
CA ALA A 282 -3.27 -21.30 10.51
C ALA A 282 -2.85 -21.50 9.04
N LEU A 283 -3.67 -21.05 8.08
CA LEU A 283 -3.36 -21.10 6.64
C LEU A 283 -2.01 -20.46 6.30
N PHE A 284 -1.66 -19.37 6.99
CA PHE A 284 -0.40 -18.65 6.79
C PHE A 284 0.66 -18.97 7.85
N SER A 285 0.43 -20.01 8.68
CA SER A 285 1.37 -20.46 9.71
C SER A 285 1.80 -19.33 10.66
N LEU A 286 0.85 -18.49 11.09
CA LEU A 286 1.11 -17.47 12.10
C LEU A 286 1.33 -18.11 13.46
N THR A 287 2.31 -17.61 14.21
CA THR A 287 2.55 -18.01 15.59
C THR A 287 1.54 -17.37 16.53
N HIS A 288 1.44 -17.88 17.76
CA HIS A 288 0.57 -17.28 18.77
C HIS A 288 0.88 -15.80 19.02
N GLU A 289 2.17 -15.42 19.09
CA GLU A 289 2.60 -14.04 19.28
C GLU A 289 2.15 -13.14 18.11
N GLU A 290 2.25 -13.63 16.88
CA GLU A 290 1.79 -12.91 15.68
C GLU A 290 0.26 -12.75 15.66
N VAL A 291 -0.49 -13.78 16.06
CA VAL A 291 -1.96 -13.72 16.17
C VAL A 291 -2.39 -12.67 17.20
N GLU A 292 -1.78 -12.69 18.38
CA GLU A 292 -2.07 -11.70 19.42
C GLU A 292 -1.70 -10.28 18.98
N TYR A 293 -0.59 -10.13 18.25
CA TYR A 293 -0.19 -8.85 17.67
C TYR A 293 -1.24 -8.31 16.68
N VAL A 294 -1.72 -9.16 15.76
CA VAL A 294 -2.80 -8.81 14.81
C VAL A 294 -4.06 -8.37 15.56
N ARG A 295 -4.52 -9.17 16.52
CA ARG A 295 -5.73 -8.90 17.32
C ARG A 295 -5.59 -7.62 18.13
N GLY A 296 -4.47 -7.42 18.81
CA GLY A 296 -4.16 -6.22 19.59
C GLY A 296 -4.17 -4.96 18.74
N THR A 297 -3.58 -5.05 17.53
CA THR A 297 -3.53 -3.94 16.57
C THR A 297 -4.91 -3.57 16.05
N LEU A 298 -5.80 -4.54 15.80
CA LEU A 298 -7.17 -4.26 15.39
C LEU A 298 -8.03 -3.75 16.54
N GLY A 299 -7.84 -4.28 17.76
CA GLY A 299 -8.58 -3.93 18.96
C GLY A 299 -8.31 -2.52 19.50
N THR A 300 -7.21 -1.86 19.09
CA THR A 300 -6.85 -0.52 19.59
C THR A 300 -7.81 0.61 19.15
N ARG A 301 -8.89 0.31 18.42
CA ARG A 301 -9.98 1.27 18.14
C ARG A 301 -10.95 1.41 19.31
N ARG A 302 -10.48 1.96 20.44
CA ARG A 302 -11.38 2.49 21.51
C ARG A 302 -10.69 3.34 22.60
N ARG A 303 -9.58 4.03 22.33
CA ARG A 303 -9.21 5.20 23.15
C ARG A 303 -9.61 6.46 22.40
N ALA A 304 -10.72 7.01 22.86
CA ALA A 304 -11.32 8.26 22.42
C ALA A 304 -10.29 9.39 22.45
N ALA A 305 -10.41 10.29 21.47
CA ALA A 305 -9.99 11.67 21.61
C ALA A 305 -10.44 12.19 22.99
N ARG A 306 -9.48 12.73 23.75
CA ARG A 306 -9.78 13.72 24.77
C ARG A 306 -9.76 15.09 24.11
#